data_AF-A0A836P1V9-F1
#
_entry.id   AF-A0A836P1V9-F1
#
_cell.length_a   1.000
_cell.length_b   1.000
_cell.length_c   1.000
_cell.angle_alpha   90.00
_cell.angle_beta   90.00
_cell.angle_gamma   90.00
#
_symmetry.space_group_name_H-M   'P 1'
#
loop_
_entity.id
_entity.type
_entity.pdbx_description
1 polymer ?
#
loop_
_entity_poly.entity_id
_entity_poly.type
_entity_poly.pdbx_seq_one_letter_code
_entity_poly.pdbx_strand_id
1 'polypeptide(L)'
;CRNCGKTFYEALPDVTEGRWLTTRLTRWIGQQSLKRPFLSISDETGIDEKTVRNIFRDYINELEAQVRFETPKIMGIDEIHLIKPRCVISNIGNKTLVDL
;
A
#
# COMPACT_ATOMS: atom_id res chain seq x y z
N CYS A 1 -18.31 -22.48 20.37
CA CYS A 1 -17.51 -23.14 21.41
C CYS A 1 -18.25 -23.07 22.75
N ARG A 2 -18.51 -24.21 23.42
CA ARG A 2 -19.21 -24.24 24.71
C ARG A 2 -18.40 -23.68 25.89
N ASN A 3 -17.07 -23.62 25.76
CA ASN A 3 -16.18 -23.11 26.81
C ASN A 3 -16.00 -21.58 26.77
N CYS A 4 -15.94 -20.98 25.59
CA CYS A 4 -15.72 -19.52 25.44
C CYS A 4 -16.92 -18.76 24.86
N GLY A 5 -18.05 -19.42 24.58
CA GLY A 5 -19.25 -18.80 24.03
C GLY A 5 -19.14 -18.30 22.58
N LYS A 6 -17.94 -18.29 22.00
CA LYS A 6 -17.71 -17.77 20.64
C LYS A 6 -18.20 -18.74 19.57
N THR A 7 -18.91 -18.21 18.58
CA THR A 7 -19.17 -18.87 17.31
C THR A 7 -17.88 -18.82 16.49
N PHE A 8 -17.47 -19.94 15.91
CA PHE A 8 -16.37 -19.99 14.96
C PHE A 8 -16.91 -20.56 13.65
N TYR A 9 -16.38 -20.07 12.55
CA TYR A 9 -16.65 -20.57 11.22
C TYR A 9 -15.49 -21.48 10.79
N GLU A 10 -15.72 -22.31 9.78
CA GLU A 10 -14.63 -23.03 9.13
C GLU A 10 -13.63 -22.02 8.56
N ALA A 11 -12.34 -22.27 8.78
CA ALA A 11 -11.28 -21.40 8.28
C ALA A 11 -11.21 -21.53 6.75
N LEU A 12 -11.60 -20.45 6.06
CA LEU A 12 -11.49 -20.36 4.61
C LEU A 12 -10.09 -19.81 4.29
N PRO A 13 -9.20 -20.60 3.67
CA PRO A 13 -7.77 -20.25 3.53
C PRO A 13 -7.53 -18.97 2.73
N ASP A 14 -8.41 -18.65 1.77
CA ASP A 14 -8.29 -17.49 0.90
C ASP A 14 -9.22 -16.33 1.27
N VAL A 15 -9.79 -16.34 2.48
CA VAL A 15 -10.65 -15.27 2.99
C VAL A 15 -9.94 -14.55 4.13
N THR A 16 -9.86 -13.23 3.99
CA THR A 16 -9.23 -12.36 4.97
C THR A 16 -10.00 -12.40 6.29
N GLU A 17 -9.29 -12.64 7.39
CA GLU A 17 -9.87 -12.59 8.73
C GLU A 17 -10.49 -11.20 9.01
N GLY A 18 -11.70 -11.18 9.55
CA GLY A 18 -12.40 -9.96 9.96
C GLY A 18 -13.17 -9.20 8.88
N ARG A 19 -12.89 -9.41 7.58
CA ARG A 19 -13.55 -8.67 6.48
C ARG A 19 -14.40 -9.53 5.54
N TRP A 20 -14.29 -10.86 5.60
CA TRP A 20 -15.00 -11.78 4.70
C TRP A 20 -14.77 -11.49 3.20
N LEU A 21 -13.60 -10.90 2.88
CA LEU A 21 -13.18 -10.63 1.50
C LEU A 21 -12.10 -11.63 1.11
N THR A 22 -12.07 -12.03 -0.16
CA THR A 22 -10.98 -12.87 -0.64
C THR A 22 -9.64 -12.14 -0.57
N THR A 23 -8.56 -12.83 -0.22
CA THR A 23 -7.20 -12.27 -0.15
C THR A 23 -6.79 -11.64 -1.48
N ARG A 24 -7.24 -12.23 -2.61
CA ARG A 24 -7.03 -11.69 -3.96
C ARG A 24 -7.68 -10.32 -4.14
N LEU A 25 -8.93 -10.17 -3.68
CA LEU A 25 -9.67 -8.91 -3.80
C LEU A 25 -9.06 -7.82 -2.93
N THR A 26 -8.73 -8.14 -1.67
CA THR A 26 -8.08 -7.20 -0.73
C THR A 26 -6.77 -6.64 -1.32
N ARG A 27 -5.91 -7.51 -1.86
CA ARG A 27 -4.66 -7.11 -2.52
C ARG A 27 -4.89 -6.26 -3.77
N TRP A 28 -5.87 -6.62 -4.59
CA TRP A 28 -6.22 -5.83 -5.78
C TRP A 28 -6.70 -4.43 -5.40
N ILE A 29 -7.58 -4.32 -4.39
CA ILE A 29 -8.08 -3.03 -3.88
C ILE A 29 -6.93 -2.17 -3.35
N GLY A 30 -6.01 -2.74 -2.58
CA GLY A 30 -4.83 -2.03 -2.08
C GLY A 30 -4.01 -1.39 -3.21
N GLN A 31 -3.73 -2.15 -4.27
CA GLN A 31 -3.00 -1.66 -5.44
C GLN A 31 -3.77 -0.62 -6.26
N GLN A 32 -5.08 -0.81 -6.46
CA GLN A 32 -5.90 0.15 -7.23
C GLN A 32 -6.09 1.47 -6.49
N SER A 33 -6.15 1.42 -5.16
CA SER A 33 -6.28 2.58 -4.27
C SER A 33 -5.12 3.57 -4.37
N LEU A 34 -3.97 3.16 -4.92
CA LEU A 34 -2.84 4.05 -5.23
C LEU A 34 -3.06 4.88 -6.51
N LYS A 35 -3.93 4.43 -7.42
CA LYS A 35 -4.08 4.98 -8.78
C LYS A 35 -5.42 5.65 -9.01
N ARG A 36 -6.45 5.25 -8.25
CA ARG A 36 -7.85 5.66 -8.48
C ARG A 36 -8.50 6.13 -7.18
N PRO A 37 -9.50 7.04 -7.25
CA PRO A 37 -10.26 7.46 -6.07
C PRO A 37 -11.02 6.29 -5.43
N PHE A 38 -11.15 6.29 -4.10
CA PHE A 38 -11.82 5.21 -3.36
C PHE A 38 -13.28 5.02 -3.77
N LEU A 39 -14.00 6.11 -4.10
CA LEU A 39 -15.37 6.04 -4.61
C LEU A 39 -15.46 5.23 -5.91
N SER A 40 -14.52 5.43 -6.84
CA SER A 40 -14.50 4.68 -8.11
C SER A 40 -14.28 3.19 -7.90
N ILE A 41 -13.49 2.81 -6.89
CA ILE A 41 -13.22 1.42 -6.54
C ILE A 41 -14.42 0.80 -5.80
N SER A 42 -15.05 1.58 -4.93
CA SER A 42 -16.30 1.23 -4.25
C SER A 42 -17.41 0.92 -5.26
N ASP A 43 -17.60 1.79 -6.26
CA ASP A 43 -18.60 1.61 -7.31
C ASP A 43 -18.35 0.36 -8.16
N GLU A 44 -17.08 0.02 -8.43
CA GLU A 44 -16.70 -1.15 -9.23
C GLU A 44 -16.83 -2.47 -8.46
N THR A 45 -16.51 -2.46 -7.17
CA THR A 45 -16.46 -3.68 -6.34
C THR A 45 -17.72 -3.91 -5.52
N GLY A 46 -18.59 -2.91 -5.40
CA GLY A 46 -19.77 -2.93 -4.52
C GLY A 46 -19.42 -2.90 -3.03
N ILE A 47 -18.18 -2.59 -2.68
CA ILE A 47 -17.68 -2.52 -1.30
C ILE A 47 -17.80 -1.09 -0.80
N ASP A 48 -18.29 -0.91 0.43
CA ASP A 48 -18.37 0.39 1.07
C ASP A 48 -17.02 1.13 1.09
N GLU A 49 -17.03 2.44 0.76
CA GLU A 49 -15.82 3.26 0.64
C GLU A 49 -14.97 3.26 1.92
N LYS A 50 -15.58 3.17 3.11
CA LYS A 50 -14.86 3.07 4.37
C LYS A 50 -14.03 1.78 4.44
N THR A 51 -14.57 0.70 3.88
CA THR A 51 -13.87 -0.59 3.82
C THR A 51 -12.71 -0.53 2.85
N VAL A 52 -12.89 0.09 1.68
CA VAL A 52 -11.80 0.36 0.71
C VAL A 52 -10.68 1.17 1.38
N ARG A 53 -11.03 2.24 2.10
CA ARG A 53 -10.07 3.07 2.85
C ARG A 53 -9.32 2.29 3.93
N ASN A 54 -9.99 1.39 4.65
CA ASN A 54 -9.34 0.56 5.65
C ASN A 54 -8.37 -0.44 5.03
N ILE A 55 -8.75 -1.07 3.91
CA ILE A 55 -7.86 -1.96 3.15
C ILE A 55 -6.62 -1.21 2.65
N PHE A 56 -6.82 0.02 2.17
CA PHE A 56 -5.71 0.87 1.75
C PHE A 56 -4.73 1.17 2.91
N ARG A 57 -5.24 1.48 4.10
CA ARG A 57 -4.39 1.73 5.29
C ARG A 57 -3.55 0.52 5.65
N ASP A 58 -4.16 -0.66 5.68
CA ASP A 58 -3.43 -1.89 5.97
C ASP A 58 -2.37 -2.18 4.92
N TYR A 59 -2.70 -1.96 3.65
CA TYR A 59 -1.77 -2.13 2.54
C TYR A 59 -0.57 -1.17 2.62
N ILE A 60 -0.79 0.09 3.01
CA ILE A 60 0.31 1.05 3.24
C ILE A 60 1.15 0.63 4.44
N ASN A 61 0.55 0.20 5.54
CA ASN A 61 1.29 -0.26 6.72
C ASN A 61 2.19 -1.46 6.38
N GLU A 62 1.70 -2.40 5.56
CA GLU A 62 2.49 -3.53 5.06
C GLU A 62 3.65 -3.07 4.17
N LEU A 63 3.42 -2.10 3.28
CA LEU A 63 4.47 -1.53 2.43
C LEU A 63 5.52 -0.76 3.25
N GLU A 64 5.10 0.07 4.19
CA GLU A 64 6.00 0.82 5.08
C GLU A 64 6.84 -0.12 5.95
N ALA A 65 6.28 -1.24 6.40
CA ALA A 65 7.04 -2.25 7.13
C ALA A 65 8.14 -2.92 6.26
N GLN A 66 7.95 -2.97 4.94
CA GLN A 66 8.95 -3.49 4.00
C GLN A 66 9.96 -2.42 3.56
N VAL A 67 9.58 -1.15 3.58
CA VAL A 67 10.40 -0.04 3.11
C VAL A 67 11.06 0.68 4.29
N ARG A 68 12.33 0.39 4.54
CA ARG A 68 13.16 1.17 5.47
C ARG A 68 13.63 2.45 4.77
N PHE A 69 12.88 3.54 4.92
CA PHE A 69 13.36 4.87 4.55
C PHE A 69 14.45 5.31 5.54
N GLU A 70 15.72 5.05 5.22
CA GLU A 70 16.81 5.72 5.92
C GLU A 70 16.89 7.16 5.40
N THR A 71 16.54 8.13 6.25
CA THR A 71 16.73 9.55 5.92
C THR A 71 18.22 9.78 5.63
N PRO A 72 18.58 10.20 4.41
CA PRO A 72 19.97 10.45 4.07
C PRO A 72 20.54 11.54 4.98
N LYS A 73 21.73 11.31 5.53
CA LYS A 73 22.46 12.36 6.26
C LYS A 73 22.86 13.52 5.35
N ILE A 74 23.09 13.23 4.06
CA ILE A 74 23.50 14.18 3.03
C ILE A 74 22.70 13.87 1.77
N MET A 75 21.95 14.86 1.30
CA MET A 75 21.15 14.80 0.07
C MET A 75 21.75 15.74 -0.96
N GLY A 76 21.85 15.28 -2.21
CA GLY A 76 22.31 16.07 -3.34
C GLY A 76 21.15 16.38 -4.28
N ILE A 77 21.06 17.64 -4.70
CA ILE A 77 20.19 18.08 -5.78
C ILE A 77 21.11 18.43 -6.94
N ASP A 78 20.87 17.81 -8.09
CA ASP A 78 21.65 18.05 -9.30
C ASP A 78 20.73 18.07 -10.52
N GLU A 79 21.27 18.43 -11.68
CA GLU A 79 20.56 18.50 -12.95
C GLU A 79 21.24 17.66 -14.03
N ILE A 80 20.45 16.82 -14.70
CA ILE A 80 20.92 16.10 -15.88
C ILE A 80 20.39 16.76 -17.15
N HIS A 81 21.32 17.09 -18.06
CA HIS A 81 21.00 17.70 -19.34
C HIS A 81 20.76 16.62 -20.40
N LEU A 82 19.51 16.13 -20.48
CA LEU A 82 19.03 15.30 -21.58
C LEU A 82 18.38 16.19 -22.66
N ILE A 83 17.27 15.75 -23.26
CA ILE A 83 16.46 16.57 -24.21
C ILE A 83 15.88 17.82 -23.51
N LYS A 84 15.55 17.68 -22.22
CA LYS A 84 15.17 18.77 -21.31
C LYS A 84 15.89 18.54 -19.98
N PRO A 85 16.31 19.60 -19.26
CA PRO A 85 16.93 19.44 -17.95
C PRO A 85 15.96 18.75 -17.00
N ARG A 86 16.47 17.77 -16.25
CA ARG A 86 15.72 17.05 -15.21
C ARG A 86 16.41 17.19 -13.87
N CYS A 87 15.61 17.42 -12.84
CA CYS A 87 16.06 17.44 -11.46
C CYS A 87 16.40 16.02 -11.01
N VAL A 88 17.54 15.85 -10.38
CA VAL A 88 17.99 14.57 -9.82
C VAL A 88 18.16 14.75 -8.32
N ILE A 89 17.50 13.88 -7.55
CA ILE A 89 17.65 13.83 -6.09
C ILE A 89 18.45 12.59 -5.75
N SER A 90 19.57 12.78 -5.06
CA SER A 90 20.48 11.70 -4.68
C SER A 90 20.72 11.63 -3.18
N ASN A 91 20.86 10.42 -2.66
CA ASN A 91 21.40 10.16 -1.34
C ASN A 91 22.93 10.05 -1.47
N ILE A 92 23.63 11.15 -1.22
CA ILE A 92 25.10 11.22 -1.34
C ILE A 92 25.76 10.27 -0.33
N GLY A 93 25.20 10.15 0.88
CA GLY A 93 25.74 9.29 1.94
C GLY A 93 25.81 7.81 1.54
N ASN A 94 24.77 7.31 0.87
CA ASN A 94 24.69 5.91 0.44
C ASN A 94 24.98 5.70 -1.05
N LYS A 95 25.32 6.76 -1.79
CA LYS A 95 25.58 6.75 -3.25
C LYS A 95 24.42 6.14 -4.05
N THR A 96 23.18 6.42 -3.65
CA THR A 96 21.98 5.95 -4.34
C THR A 96 21.16 7.11 -4.91
N LEU A 97 20.45 6.85 -6.00
CA LEU A 97 19.45 7.78 -6.55
C LEU A 97 18.13 7.63 -5.79
N VAL A 98 17.51 8.76 -5.49
CA VAL A 98 16.19 8.84 -4.83
C VAL A 98 15.12 9.15 -5.87
N ASP A 99 15.38 10.10 -6.78
CA ASP A 99 14.43 10.52 -7.82
C ASP A 99 15.14 11.11 -9.06
N LEU A 100 14.49 11.07 -10.24
CA LEU A 100 15.02 11.44 -11.57
C LEU A 100 14.01 12.16 -12.50
#